data_AF-A0A498GHX8-F1
#
_entry.id   AF-A0A498GHX8-F1
#
_cell.length_a   1.000
_cell.length_b   1.000
_cell.length_c   1.000
_cell.angle_alpha   90.00
_cell.angle_beta   90.00
_cell.angle_gamma   90.00
#
_symmetry.space_group_name_H-M   'P 1'
#
loop_
_entity.id
_entity.type
_entity.pdbx_description
1 polymer ?
#
loop_
_entity_poly.entity_id
_entity_poly.type
_entity_poly.pdbx_seq_one_letter_code
_entity_poly.pdbx_strand_id
1 'polypeptide(L)'
;MSGCRGPVDQNDQIPRVFVWCIGEELPDPVGYIEYGLEEEGVSWAVQSGFDGDGVPVAYDASVSSPLKIGVSVTPDRRIVVHHRQLPDDDPMFDIPHVTTETARKLGSNAARLAKGTPLKTVA
;
A
#
# COMPACT_ATOMS: atom_id res chain seq x y z
N MET A 1 -11.69 -0.59 12.51
CA MET A 1 -10.63 -0.02 11.65
C MET A 1 -11.21 1.10 10.81
N SER A 2 -10.42 2.11 10.44
CA SER A 2 -10.87 3.21 9.58
C SER A 2 -10.12 3.16 8.25
N GLY A 3 -10.85 2.97 7.16
CA GLY A 3 -10.38 3.23 5.81
C GLY A 3 -10.88 4.60 5.34
N CYS A 4 -10.07 5.31 4.56
CA CYS A 4 -10.48 6.53 3.89
C CYS A 4 -9.89 6.60 2.48
N ARG A 5 -10.60 7.28 1.58
CA ARG A 5 -10.14 7.59 0.23
C ARG A 5 -10.05 9.10 0.07
N GLY A 6 -9.03 9.57 -0.63
CA GLY A 6 -8.71 10.99 -0.74
C GLY A 6 -7.67 11.45 0.29
N PRO A 7 -7.38 12.76 0.33
CA PRO A 7 -6.36 13.32 1.21
C PRO A 7 -6.72 13.09 2.68
N VAL A 8 -5.71 12.75 3.48
CA VAL A 8 -5.84 12.62 4.92
C VAL A 8 -5.66 14.01 5.55
N ASP A 9 -6.57 14.41 6.43
CA ASP A 9 -6.45 15.66 7.20
C ASP A 9 -5.13 15.66 7.97
N GLN A 10 -4.41 16.78 7.96
CA GLN A 10 -3.15 16.94 8.70
C GLN A 10 -3.32 16.74 10.21
N ASN A 11 -4.53 16.92 10.74
CA ASN A 11 -4.87 16.68 12.14
C ASN A 11 -5.26 15.24 12.43
N ASP A 12 -5.41 14.36 11.43
CA ASP A 12 -5.73 12.95 11.64
C ASP A 12 -4.59 12.25 12.38
N GLN A 13 -4.89 11.81 13.60
CA GLN A 13 -3.94 11.11 14.48
C GLN A 13 -3.94 9.59 14.25
N ILE A 14 -4.80 9.07 13.37
CA ILE A 14 -4.88 7.63 13.11
C ILE A 14 -3.66 7.21 12.27
N PRO A 15 -2.78 6.33 12.78
CA PRO A 15 -1.66 5.83 11.99
C PRO A 15 -2.19 4.90 10.89
N ARG A 16 -1.77 5.13 9.65
CA ARG A 16 -2.31 4.47 8.44
C ARG A 16 -1.19 3.94 7.55
N VAL A 17 -1.45 2.83 6.88
CA VAL A 17 -0.73 2.45 5.66
C VAL A 17 -1.22 3.36 4.53
N PHE A 18 -0.30 3.91 3.75
CA PHE A 18 -0.66 4.73 2.59
C PHE A 18 -0.60 3.91 1.31
N VAL A 19 -1.68 3.94 0.54
CA VAL A 19 -1.83 3.31 -0.77
C VAL A 19 -1.95 4.44 -1.80
N TRP A 20 -0.91 4.64 -2.59
CA TRP A 20 -0.80 5.72 -3.57
C TRP A 20 -0.92 5.16 -4.99
N CYS A 21 -1.95 5.58 -5.71
CA CYS A 21 -2.25 5.14 -7.06
C CYS A 21 -1.60 6.09 -8.06
N ILE A 22 -0.90 5.51 -9.03
CA ILE A 22 -0.32 6.25 -10.15
C ILE A 22 -1.42 6.52 -11.19
N GLY A 23 -1.53 7.78 -11.62
CA GLY A 23 -2.64 8.28 -12.41
C GLY A 23 -3.84 8.71 -11.58
N GLU A 24 -4.82 9.34 -12.24
CA GLU A 24 -5.97 9.98 -11.58
C GLU A 24 -7.02 8.99 -11.05
N GLU A 25 -7.09 7.82 -11.66
CA GLU A 25 -8.11 6.81 -11.35
C GLU A 25 -7.59 5.79 -10.33
N LEU A 26 -8.52 5.14 -9.61
CA LEU A 26 -8.20 4.02 -8.72
C LEU A 26 -8.24 2.71 -9.52
N PRO A 27 -7.11 2.00 -9.67
CA PRO A 27 -7.09 0.73 -10.39
C PRO A 27 -7.89 -0.37 -9.66
N ASP A 28 -8.46 -1.33 -10.40
CA ASP A 28 -9.25 -2.45 -9.86
C ASP A 28 -8.62 -3.18 -8.64
N PRO A 29 -7.29 -3.41 -8.57
CA PRO A 29 -6.67 -4.11 -7.43
C PRO A 29 -6.80 -3.38 -6.09
N VAL A 30 -7.03 -2.05 -6.09
CA VAL A 30 -7.06 -1.23 -4.86
C VAL A 30 -8.06 -1.77 -3.85
N GLY A 31 -9.30 -2.08 -4.27
CA GLY A 31 -10.32 -2.58 -3.35
C GLY A 31 -9.92 -3.89 -2.65
N TYR A 32 -9.13 -4.73 -3.32
CA TYR A 32 -8.63 -5.98 -2.74
C TYR A 32 -7.49 -5.75 -1.76
N ILE A 33 -6.63 -4.75 -2.00
CA ILE A 33 -5.62 -4.31 -1.03
C ILE A 33 -6.31 -3.84 0.27
N GLU A 34 -7.39 -3.05 0.14
CA GLU A 34 -8.18 -2.57 1.28
C GLU A 34 -8.74 -3.74 2.10
N TYR A 35 -9.32 -4.76 1.45
CA TYR A 35 -9.78 -5.96 2.16
C TYR A 35 -8.66 -6.69 2.92
N GLY A 36 -7.47 -6.79 2.33
CA GLY A 36 -6.32 -7.40 2.98
C GLY A 36 -5.86 -6.63 4.23
N LEU A 37 -5.84 -5.30 4.16
CA LEU A 37 -5.51 -4.42 5.29
C LEU A 37 -6.58 -4.49 6.39
N GLU A 38 -7.85 -4.52 6.00
CA GLU A 38 -9.01 -4.61 6.91
C GLU A 38 -9.00 -5.90 7.73
N GLU A 39 -8.79 -7.06 7.07
CA GLU A 39 -8.71 -8.37 7.73
C GLU A 39 -7.65 -8.44 8.83
N GLU A 40 -6.54 -7.75 8.60
CA GLU A 40 -5.42 -7.72 9.52
C GLU A 40 -5.56 -6.62 10.57
N GLY A 41 -6.64 -5.83 10.53
CA GLY A 41 -6.92 -4.84 11.56
C GLY A 41 -5.97 -3.64 11.50
N VAL A 42 -5.54 -3.20 10.32
CA VAL A 42 -4.65 -2.03 10.14
C VAL A 42 -5.36 -0.94 9.33
N SER A 43 -5.28 0.32 9.78
CA SER A 43 -5.94 1.45 9.11
C SER A 43 -5.18 1.84 7.85
N TRP A 44 -5.88 2.40 6.87
CA TRP A 44 -5.28 2.82 5.61
C TRP A 44 -5.85 4.12 5.07
N ALA A 45 -5.16 4.71 4.11
CA ALA A 45 -5.65 5.77 3.25
C ALA A 45 -5.26 5.49 1.80
N VAL A 46 -6.21 5.66 0.87
CA VAL A 46 -5.97 5.56 -0.57
C VAL A 46 -6.00 6.93 -1.21
N GLN A 47 -5.02 7.26 -2.03
CA GLN A 47 -4.96 8.51 -2.80
C GLN A 47 -4.54 8.20 -4.24
N SER A 48 -5.12 8.89 -5.23
CA SER A 48 -4.70 8.87 -6.64
C SER A 48 -4.09 10.22 -7.03
N GLY A 49 -3.63 10.34 -8.28
CA GLY A 49 -3.00 11.55 -8.81
C GLY A 49 -1.49 11.60 -8.58
N PHE A 50 -0.85 10.46 -8.29
CA PHE A 50 0.61 10.37 -8.25
C PHE A 50 1.16 10.09 -9.64
N ASP A 51 2.36 10.58 -9.89
CA ASP A 51 3.10 10.37 -11.13
C ASP A 51 4.46 9.71 -10.84
N GLY A 52 4.98 8.98 -11.83
CA GLY A 52 6.30 8.34 -11.75
C GLY A 52 6.24 6.82 -11.75
N ASP A 53 7.36 6.19 -11.35
CA ASP A 53 7.46 4.73 -11.24
C ASP A 53 6.95 4.22 -9.89
N GLY A 54 6.50 2.96 -9.88
CA GLY A 54 5.91 2.34 -8.71
C GLY A 54 6.85 2.27 -7.49
N VAL A 55 8.16 2.05 -7.68
CA VAL A 55 9.09 1.87 -6.56
C VAL A 55 9.31 3.19 -5.79
N PRO A 56 9.70 4.31 -6.44
CA PRO A 56 9.82 5.60 -5.75
C PRO A 56 8.52 6.03 -5.07
N VAL A 57 7.36 5.87 -5.73
CA VAL A 57 6.06 6.24 -5.16
C VAL A 57 5.74 5.42 -3.90
N ALA A 58 6.03 4.12 -3.90
CA ALA A 58 5.81 3.28 -2.72
C ALA A 58 6.78 3.63 -1.58
N TYR A 59 8.03 3.96 -1.90
CA TYR A 59 8.99 4.45 -0.92
C TYR A 59 8.51 5.76 -0.27
N ASP A 60 8.11 6.75 -1.06
CA ASP A 60 7.62 8.04 -0.56
C ASP A 60 6.34 7.89 0.27
N ALA A 61 5.44 6.97 -0.13
CA ALA A 61 4.27 6.61 0.66
C ALA A 61 4.68 6.03 2.03
N SER A 62 5.75 5.22 2.07
CA SER A 62 6.27 4.61 3.30
C SER A 62 6.96 5.63 4.21
N VAL A 63 7.63 6.62 3.62
CA VAL A 63 8.24 7.75 4.34
C VAL A 63 7.16 8.60 5.02
N SER A 64 6.06 8.83 4.29
CA SER A 64 4.92 9.66 4.73
C SER A 64 4.01 8.95 5.74
N SER A 65 3.91 7.62 5.66
CA SER A 65 3.10 6.82 6.58
C SER A 65 3.71 6.78 7.99
N PRO A 66 2.92 7.09 9.05
CA PRO A 66 3.34 6.85 10.44
C PRO A 66 3.66 5.38 10.75
N LEU A 67 3.05 4.45 10.00
CA LEU A 67 3.30 3.01 10.11
C LEU A 67 4.55 2.55 9.34
N LYS A 68 5.24 3.47 8.63
CA LYS A 68 6.44 3.20 7.83
C LYS A 68 6.22 2.25 6.66
N ILE A 69 4.97 2.00 6.28
CA ILE A 69 4.57 1.13 5.17
C ILE A 69 3.89 1.96 4.10
N GLY A 70 4.38 1.84 2.88
CA GLY A 70 3.83 2.47 1.69
C GLY A 70 3.49 1.42 0.64
N VAL A 71 2.43 1.66 -0.11
CA VAL A 71 2.01 0.83 -1.24
C VAL A 71 1.80 1.73 -2.44
N SER A 72 2.35 1.36 -3.59
CA SER A 72 1.96 1.96 -4.86
C SER A 72 1.15 0.99 -5.72
N VAL A 73 0.24 1.54 -6.53
CA VAL A 73 -0.57 0.77 -7.47
C VAL A 73 -0.57 1.48 -8.82
N THR A 74 -0.17 0.78 -9.87
CA THR A 74 -0.16 1.33 -11.24
C THR A 74 -1.44 0.94 -12.01
N PRO A 75 -1.77 1.65 -13.11
CA PRO A 75 -2.90 1.29 -13.97
C PRO A 75 -2.81 -0.11 -14.58
N ASP A 76 -1.60 -0.62 -14.84
CA ASP A 76 -1.33 -1.95 -15.41
C ASP A 76 -1.28 -3.07 -14.34
N ARG A 77 -1.79 -2.79 -13.14
CA ARG A 77 -1.94 -3.74 -12.02
C ARG A 77 -0.60 -4.22 -11.45
N ARG A 78 0.44 -3.38 -11.46
CA ARG A 78 1.64 -3.59 -10.64
C ARG A 78 1.38 -3.04 -9.24
N ILE A 79 1.77 -3.80 -8.22
CA ILE A 79 1.72 -3.36 -6.82
C ILE A 79 3.13 -3.45 -6.24
N VAL A 80 3.58 -2.34 -5.66
CA VAL A 80 4.82 -2.29 -4.89
C VAL A 80 4.48 -2.05 -3.43
N VAL A 81 5.05 -2.84 -2.52
CA VAL A 81 4.95 -2.65 -1.06
C VAL A 81 6.33 -2.32 -0.54
N HIS A 82 6.46 -1.15 0.10
CA HIS A 82 7.73 -0.67 0.63
C HIS A 82 7.66 -0.48 2.14
N HIS A 83 8.78 -0.77 2.81
CA HIS A 83 9.02 -0.36 4.19
C HIS A 83 10.08 0.73 4.21
N ARG A 84 9.87 1.81 4.98
CA ARG A 84 10.80 2.98 5.06
C ARG A 84 12.26 2.66 5.43
N GLN A 85 12.51 1.46 5.98
CA GLN A 85 13.84 1.08 6.49
C GLN A 85 14.65 0.27 5.49
N LEU A 86 14.03 -0.11 4.37
CA LEU A 86 14.73 -0.72 3.24
C LEU A 86 15.37 0.40 2.39
N PRO A 87 16.40 0.08 1.60
CA PRO A 87 16.87 0.95 0.53
C PRO A 87 15.72 1.40 -0.37
N ASP A 88 15.78 2.61 -0.89
CA ASP A 88 14.74 3.22 -1.71
C ASP A 88 14.51 2.52 -3.06
N ASP A 89 15.45 1.68 -3.48
CA ASP A 89 15.40 0.84 -4.68
C ASP A 89 15.15 -0.66 -4.41
N ASP A 90 14.97 -1.06 -3.15
CA ASP A 90 14.79 -2.46 -2.72
C ASP A 90 13.46 -2.65 -1.95
N PRO A 91 12.31 -2.63 -2.66
CA PRO A 91 11.01 -2.79 -2.03
C PRO A 91 10.82 -4.21 -1.47
N MET A 92 9.96 -4.35 -0.47
CA MET A 92 9.63 -5.65 0.12
C MET A 92 8.89 -6.57 -0.86
N PHE A 93 8.02 -5.99 -1.70
CA PHE A 93 7.33 -6.69 -2.78
C PHE A 93 7.24 -5.77 -3.99
N ASP A 94 7.49 -6.31 -5.18
CA ASP A 94 7.23 -5.66 -6.46
C ASP A 94 6.67 -6.71 -7.43
N ILE A 95 5.35 -6.69 -7.63
CA ILE A 95 4.65 -7.72 -8.38
C ILE A 95 3.86 -7.08 -9.52
N PRO A 96 4.17 -7.39 -10.79
CA PRO A 96 3.40 -6.94 -11.94
C PRO A 96 2.15 -7.81 -12.15
N HIS A 97 1.16 -7.25 -12.87
CA HIS A 97 -0.03 -7.99 -13.34
C HIS A 97 -0.79 -8.77 -12.27
N VAL A 98 -0.93 -8.19 -11.08
CA VAL A 98 -1.51 -8.88 -9.92
C VAL A 98 -2.96 -9.32 -10.16
N THR A 99 -3.26 -10.55 -9.74
CA THR A 99 -4.65 -11.01 -9.57
C THR A 99 -5.29 -10.32 -8.36
N THR A 100 -6.62 -10.37 -8.28
CA THR A 100 -7.35 -9.84 -7.13
C THR A 100 -7.01 -10.56 -5.83
N GLU A 101 -6.76 -11.88 -5.88
CA GLU A 101 -6.27 -12.66 -4.74
C GLU A 101 -4.86 -12.21 -4.30
N THR A 102 -3.97 -11.97 -5.25
CA THR A 102 -2.60 -11.49 -4.98
C THR A 102 -2.63 -10.10 -4.35
N ALA A 103 -3.44 -9.19 -4.87
CA ALA A 103 -3.66 -7.86 -4.29
C ALA A 103 -4.14 -7.92 -2.84
N ARG A 104 -5.08 -8.83 -2.53
CA ARG A 104 -5.55 -9.07 -1.16
C ARG A 104 -4.46 -9.61 -0.24
N LYS A 105 -3.64 -10.55 -0.71
CA LYS A 105 -2.48 -11.04 0.04
C LYS A 105 -1.44 -9.95 0.28
N LEU A 106 -1.20 -9.09 -0.70
CA LEU A 106 -0.28 -7.95 -0.57
C LEU A 106 -0.78 -6.92 0.43
N GLY A 107 -2.08 -6.56 0.41
CA GLY A 107 -2.68 -5.71 1.45
C GLY A 107 -2.56 -6.32 2.85
N SER A 108 -2.80 -7.61 2.97
CA SER A 108 -2.60 -8.34 4.23
C SER A 108 -1.14 -8.33 4.68
N ASN A 109 -0.18 -8.52 3.76
CA ASN A 109 1.24 -8.44 4.07
C ASN A 109 1.70 -7.04 4.45
N ALA A 110 1.18 -5.99 3.81
CA ALA A 110 1.44 -4.61 4.22
C ALA A 110 1.01 -4.36 5.68
N ALA A 111 -0.16 -4.86 6.09
CA ALA A 111 -0.61 -4.81 7.47
C ALA A 111 0.25 -5.67 8.42
N ARG A 112 0.65 -6.87 7.99
CA ARG A 112 1.51 -7.76 8.79
C ARG A 112 2.92 -7.19 8.99
N LEU A 113 3.47 -6.51 7.98
CA LEU A 113 4.71 -5.73 8.11
C LEU A 113 4.56 -4.65 9.18
N ALA A 114 3.48 -3.85 9.12
CA ALA A 114 3.21 -2.80 10.12
C ALA A 114 3.10 -3.34 11.56
N LYS A 115 2.56 -4.57 11.72
CA LYS A 115 2.40 -5.24 13.03
C LYS A 115 3.60 -6.08 13.44
N GLY A 116 4.57 -6.32 12.57
CA GLY A 116 5.68 -7.24 12.81
C GLY A 116 5.25 -8.71 12.93
N THR A 117 4.21 -9.14 12.21
CA THR A 117 3.72 -10.53 12.22
C THR A 117 4.17 -11.30 10.96
N PRO A 118 4.22 -12.65 10.99
CA PRO A 118 4.72 -13.45 9.86
C PRO A 118 3.95 -13.17 8.56
N LEU A 119 4.64 -13.08 7.43
CA LEU A 119 4.04 -12.79 6.13
C LEU A 119 3.32 -14.01 5.54
N LYS A 120 2.25 -13.77 4.78
CA LYS A 120 1.59 -14.76 3.93
C LYS A 120 2.41 -14.96 2.67
N THR A 121 2.46 -16.19 2.17
CA THR A 121 3.07 -16.48 0.86
C THR A 121 2.28 -15.78 -0.24
N VAL A 122 2.99 -15.01 -1.05
CA VAL A 122 2.49 -14.46 -2.31
C VAL A 122 3.08 -15.34 -3.40
N ALA A 123 2.22 -15.89 -4.26
CA ALA A 123 2.58 -16.92 -5.24
C ALA A 123 3.25 -16.32 -6.47
#